data_AF-A0A7J2J6R8-F1
#
_entry.id   AF-A0A7J2J6R8-F1
#
_cell.length_a   1.000
_cell.length_b   1.000
_cell.length_c   1.000
_cell.angle_alpha   90.00
_cell.angle_beta   90.00
_cell.angle_gamma   90.00
#
_symmetry.space_group_name_H-M   'P 1'
#
loop_
_entity.id
_entity.type
_entity.pdbx_description
1 polymer ?
#
loop_
_entity_poly.entity_id
_entity_poly.type
_entity_poly.pdbx_seq_one_letter_code
_entity_poly.pdbx_strand_id
1 'polypeptide(L)' 'YRLEALTGGSDAVAEIIVKVQDKEGNIISARGAGEDIVRASVEALINGINKLLLVKKS' A
#
# COMPACT_ATOMS: atom_id res chain seq x y z
N TYR A 1 7.67 3.74 16.75
CA TYR A 1 7.83 4.61 15.56
C TYR A 1 9.22 4.35 15.00
N ARG A 2 9.35 3.90 13.75
CA ARG A 2 10.63 3.57 13.10
C ARG A 2 10.65 4.32 11.77
N LEU A 3 11.67 5.15 11.58
CA LEU A 3 11.88 5.93 10.37
C LEU A 3 13.21 5.45 9.78
N GLU A 4 13.16 4.64 8.72
CA GLU A 4 14.34 4.24 7.94
C GLU A 4 14.22 4.90 6.56
N ALA A 5 15.11 5.84 6.27
CA ALA A 5 15.25 6.40 4.94
C ALA A 5 16.05 5.39 4.09
N LEU A 6 15.39 4.70 3.16
CA LEU A 6 16.04 3.67 2.33
C LEU A 6 16.94 4.30 1.25
N THR A 7 16.62 5.51 0.75
CA THR A 7 17.37 6.25 -0.27
C THR A 7 17.23 7.77 -0.05
N GLY A 8 18.26 8.55 -0.36
CA GLY A 8 18.28 10.01 -0.17
C GLY A 8 18.80 10.74 -1.41
N GLY A 9 18.10 11.79 -1.84
CA GLY A 9 18.34 12.53 -3.09
C GLY A 9 17.06 12.67 -3.91
N SER A 10 17.13 13.27 -5.10
CA SER A 10 15.98 13.45 -6.01
C SER A 10 15.30 12.13 -6.44
N ASP A 11 15.97 10.99 -6.21
CA ASP A 11 15.52 9.63 -6.52
C ASP A 11 15.03 8.87 -5.26
N ALA A 12 14.62 9.59 -4.22
CA ALA A 12 14.14 8.98 -2.99
C ALA A 12 12.84 8.20 -3.24
N VAL A 13 12.88 6.89 -2.98
CA VAL A 13 11.71 6.00 -3.07
C VAL A 13 10.96 6.02 -1.75
N ALA A 14 9.67 6.36 -1.79
CA ALA A 14 8.80 6.31 -0.62
C ALA A 14 8.15 4.93 -0.47
N GLU A 15 8.24 4.34 0.73
CA GLU A 15 7.44 3.16 1.08
C GLU A 15 6.04 3.60 1.53
N ILE A 16 5.01 3.01 0.93
CA ILE A 16 3.60 3.30 1.23
C ILE A 16 2.94 2.04 1.75
N ILE A 17 2.21 2.15 2.85
CA ILE A 17 1.41 1.08 3.43
C ILE A 17 -0.04 1.54 3.52
N VAL A 18 -0.94 0.82 2.86
CA VAL A 18 -2.38 1.08 2.85
C VAL A 18 -3.10 -0.07 3.56
N LYS A 19 -4.01 0.24 4.47
CA LYS A 19 -4.92 -0.75 5.05
C LYS A 19 -6.29 -0.60 4.42
N VAL A 20 -6.83 -1.69 3.90
CA VAL A 20 -8.17 -1.75 3.32
C VAL A 20 -9.00 -2.71 4.15
N GLN A 21 -10.21 -2.27 4.50
CA GLN A 21 -11.15 -3.04 5.31
C GLN A 21 -12.46 -3.22 4.54
N ASP A 22 -13.04 -4.41 4.58
CA ASP A 22 -14.39 -4.63 4.06
C ASP A 22 -15.48 -4.43 5.14
N LYS A 23 -16.73 -4.56 4.72
CA LYS A 23 -17.89 -4.42 5.62
C LYS A 23 -18.00 -5.54 6.66
N GLU A 24 -17.28 -6.65 6.48
CA GLU A 24 -17.31 -7.82 7.37
C GLU A 24 -16.17 -7.79 8.40
N GLY A 25 -15.28 -6.78 8.31
CA GLY A 25 -14.18 -6.59 9.24
C GLY A 25 -12.87 -7.22 8.77
N ASN A 26 -12.80 -7.76 7.55
CA ASN A 26 -11.55 -8.29 7.01
C ASN A 26 -10.62 -7.13 6.67
N ILE A 27 -9.41 -7.13 7.24
CA ILE A 27 -8.40 -6.09 7.03
C ILE A 27 -7.22 -6.68 6.27
N ILE A 28 -6.88 -6.08 5.14
CA ILE A 28 -5.69 -6.43 4.35
C ILE A 28 -4.76 -5.22 4.31
N SER A 29 -3.46 -5.47 4.48
CA SER A 29 -2.43 -4.46 4.25
C SER A 29 -1.84 -4.63 2.86
N ALA A 30 -1.86 -3.56 2.07
CA ALA A 30 -1.17 -3.45 0.80
C ALA A 30 0.04 -2.53 0.93
N ARG A 31 1.07 -2.80 0.12
CA ARG A 31 2.29 -2.00 0.08
C ARG A 31 2.54 -1.51 -1.34
N GLY A 32 3.05 -0.29 -1.44
CA GLY A 32 3.57 0.30 -2.68
C GLY A 32 4.92 0.95 -2.41
N ALA A 33 5.71 1.11 -3.46
CA ALA A 33 6.97 1.85 -3.39
C ALA A 33 7.15 2.61 -4.70
N GLY A 34 7.55 3.88 -4.63
CA GLY A 34 7.83 4.68 -5.82
C GLY A 34 8.32 6.08 -5.51
N GLU A 35 8.86 6.73 -6.53
CA GLU A 35 9.28 8.14 -6.49
C GLU A 35 8.06 9.08 -6.51
N ASP A 36 7.00 8.71 -7.24
CA ASP A 36 5.72 9.38 -7.22
C ASP A 36 4.80 8.78 -6.14
N ILE A 37 4.74 9.47 -5.00
CA ILE A 37 3.96 9.07 -3.83
C ILE A 37 2.46 8.94 -4.17
N VAL A 38 1.93 9.85 -5.00
CA VAL A 38 0.49 9.85 -5.34
C VAL A 38 0.19 8.62 -6.16
N ARG A 39 0.94 8.39 -7.24
CA ARG A 39 0.75 7.21 -8.09
C ARG A 39 0.95 5.91 -7.33
N ALA A 40 2.03 5.78 -6.58
CA ALA A 40 2.34 4.57 -5.81
C ALA A 40 1.27 4.29 -4.73
N SER A 41 0.66 5.33 -4.14
CA SER A 41 -0.44 5.17 -3.19
C SER A 41 -1.73 4.63 -3.84
N VAL A 42 -2.05 5.09 -5.06
CA VAL A 42 -3.22 4.63 -5.81
C VAL A 42 -3.03 3.17 -6.24
N GLU A 43 -1.85 2.83 -6.75
CA GLU A 43 -1.52 1.45 -7.13
C GLU A 43 -1.57 0.50 -5.91
N ALA A 44 -1.05 0.93 -4.76
CA ALA A 44 -1.15 0.17 -3.50
C ALA A 44 -2.61 -0.04 -3.07
N LEU A 45 -3.47 0.98 -3.19
CA LEU A 45 -4.89 0.89 -2.87
C LEU A 45 -5.62 -0.11 -3.77
N ILE A 46 -5.43 -0.03 -5.09
CA ILE A 46 -6.03 -0.96 -6.07
C ILE A 46 -5.62 -2.40 -5.75
N ASN A 47 -4.34 -2.63 -5.47
CA ASN A 47 -3.84 -3.94 -5.07
C ASN A 47 -4.45 -4.44 -3.76
N GLY A 48 -4.66 -3.55 -2.78
CA GLY A 48 -5.33 -3.88 -1.52
C GLY A 48 -6.78 -4.30 -1.71
N ILE A 49 -7.53 -3.56 -2.53
CA ILE A 49 -8.92 -3.88 -2.87
C ILE A 49 -8.98 -5.24 -3.58
N ASN A 50 -8.12 -5.48 -4.57
CA ASN A 50 -8.09 -6.75 -5.31
C ASN A 50 -7.82 -7.94 -4.37
N LYS A 51 -6.85 -7.82 -3.46
CA LYS A 51 -6.56 -8.86 -2.47
C LYS A 51 -7.74 -9.10 -1.53
N LEU A 52 -8.38 -8.03 -1.05
CA LEU A 52 -9.55 -8.13 -0.18
C LEU A 52 -10.73 -8.86 -0.85
N LEU A 53 -10.97 -8.57 -2.14
CA LEU A 53 -11.98 -9.25 -2.94
C LEU A 53 -11.66 -10.73 -3.21
N LEU A 54 -10.38 -11.08 -3.34
CA LEU A 54 -9.94 -12.48 -3.47
C LEU A 54 -10.13 -13.27 -2.18
N VAL A 55 -9.83 -12.67 -1.02
CA VAL A 55 -10.04 -13.29 0.30
C VAL A 55 -11.52 -13.56 0.54
N LYS A 56 -12.40 -12.62 0.16
CA LYS A 56 -13.85 -12.79 0.30
C LYS A 56 -14.45 -13.90 -0.59
N LYS A 57 -13.77 -14.30 -1.66
CA LYS A 57 -14.21 -15.37 -2.57
C LYS A 57 -13.81 -16.78 -2.15
N SER A 58 -12.98 -16.92 -1.10
CA SER A 58 -12.54 -18.22 -0.55
C SER A 58 -13.42 -18.63 0.64
#